data_AF-C5DW59-F1
#
_entry.id   AF-C5DW59-F1
#
_cell.length_a   1.000
_cell.length_b   1.000
_cell.length_c   1.000
_cell.angle_alpha   90.00
_cell.angle_beta   90.00
_cell.angle_gamma   90.00
#
_symmetry.space_group_name_H-M   'P 1'
#
loop_
_entity.id
_entity.type
_entity.pdbx_description
1 polymer ?
#
loop_
_entity_poly.entity_id
_entity_poly.type
_entity_poly.pdbx_seq_one_letter_code
_entity_poly.pdbx_strand_id
1 'polypeptide(L)'
;MPRQVEVIDKRTYDPNVYYTSLDPQSSSYRNKITKNNRLSSSLNTSRSTKRVNYSLADLETKLYTTKQDDNDNQQDVNANGGNPTVMDKFTQQEIIKSKRRHMELDTENQSDLSDVPMMLSALTGIKRDKIESNGGAIRSKNKFEMPKNIHLSYRSTKPPPPRRKNTNRVVALKKTLSSRRPLQNYWDTLDQVNKSIIYHNVTNKKFFKVLPFITICSVCGGYDSISSCVQCGSKICSLRCFNLHNETRCLHR
;
A
#
# COMPACT_ATOMS: atom_id res chain seq x y z
N MET A 1 -47.29 7.07 -11.19
CA MET A 1 -47.70 5.87 -10.42
C MET A 1 -46.78 4.73 -10.80
N PRO A 2 -46.31 3.90 -9.85
CA PRO A 2 -45.54 2.70 -10.19
C PRO A 2 -46.40 1.77 -11.05
N ARG A 3 -45.79 1.09 -12.02
CA ARG A 3 -46.49 0.11 -12.86
C ARG A 3 -46.88 -1.09 -11.99
N GLN A 4 -48.13 -1.54 -12.12
CA GLN A 4 -48.63 -2.73 -11.40
C GLN A 4 -48.24 -4.05 -12.08
N VAL A 5 -47.75 -4.00 -13.32
CA VAL A 5 -47.35 -5.16 -14.12
C VAL A 5 -46.02 -4.88 -14.81
N GLU A 6 -45.08 -5.81 -14.70
CA GLU A 6 -43.78 -5.79 -15.36
C GLU A 6 -43.62 -7.00 -16.28
N VAL A 7 -43.07 -6.80 -17.48
CA VAL A 7 -42.83 -7.87 -18.45
C VAL A 7 -41.45 -8.44 -18.19
N ILE A 8 -41.39 -9.74 -17.88
CA ILE A 8 -40.20 -10.42 -17.39
C ILE A 8 -39.97 -11.70 -18.22
N ASP A 9 -38.72 -11.97 -18.61
CA ASP A 9 -38.32 -13.20 -19.30
C ASP A 9 -37.79 -14.24 -18.32
N LYS A 10 -38.38 -15.45 -18.31
CA LYS A 10 -38.01 -16.54 -17.39
C LYS A 10 -36.57 -17.06 -17.57
N ARG A 11 -35.94 -16.84 -18.73
CA ARG A 11 -34.57 -17.34 -19.00
C ARG A 11 -33.48 -16.35 -18.62
N THR A 12 -33.77 -15.05 -18.71
CA THR A 12 -32.75 -14.00 -18.58
C THR A 12 -32.92 -13.19 -17.30
N TYR A 13 -34.13 -13.16 -16.74
CA TYR A 13 -34.39 -12.45 -15.50
C TYR A 13 -34.12 -13.33 -14.30
N ASP A 14 -33.35 -12.79 -13.36
CA ASP A 14 -33.22 -13.29 -12.01
C ASP A 14 -33.75 -12.20 -11.06
N PRO A 15 -34.73 -12.49 -10.18
CA PRO A 15 -35.25 -11.51 -9.23
C PRO A 15 -34.18 -10.95 -8.28
N ASN A 16 -33.05 -11.65 -8.11
CA ASN A 16 -31.97 -11.24 -7.22
C ASN A 16 -30.88 -10.40 -7.91
N VAL A 17 -30.88 -10.31 -9.24
CA VAL A 17 -29.84 -9.62 -10.01
C VAL A 17 -30.46 -8.56 -10.90
N TYR A 18 -30.35 -7.29 -10.47
CA TYR A 18 -30.75 -6.15 -11.29
C TYR A 18 -29.53 -5.55 -12.00
N TYR A 19 -29.58 -5.52 -13.32
CA TYR A 19 -28.54 -4.91 -14.14
C TYR A 19 -29.17 -4.01 -15.20
N THR A 20 -28.74 -2.75 -15.22
CA THR A 20 -29.11 -1.79 -16.26
C THR A 20 -27.87 -1.13 -16.82
N SER A 21 -27.71 -1.20 -18.14
CA SER A 21 -26.71 -0.45 -18.86
C SER A 21 -27.34 0.26 -20.05
N LEU A 22 -26.79 1.41 -20.40
CA LEU A 22 -27.08 2.04 -21.68
C LEU A 22 -26.29 1.28 -22.74
N ASP A 23 -26.95 0.45 -23.53
CA ASP A 23 -26.29 -0.29 -24.61
C ASP A 23 -25.91 0.69 -25.75
N PRO A 24 -24.61 0.94 -26.01
CA PRO A 24 -24.19 1.78 -27.13
C PRO A 24 -24.46 1.14 -28.50
N GLN A 25 -24.80 -0.15 -28.57
CA GLN A 25 -25.18 -0.78 -29.84
C GLN A 25 -26.62 -0.49 -30.25
N SER A 26 -27.51 -0.20 -29.31
CA SER A 26 -28.91 0.15 -29.60
C SER A 26 -29.09 1.51 -30.32
N SER A 27 -28.10 2.41 -30.22
CA SER A 27 -28.12 3.70 -30.93
C SER A 27 -27.49 3.64 -32.33
N SER A 28 -26.97 2.49 -32.78
CA SER A 28 -26.46 2.30 -34.14
C SER A 28 -27.57 1.94 -35.13
N TYR A 29 -28.61 2.77 -35.20
CA TYR A 29 -29.45 2.80 -36.40
C TYR A 29 -28.63 3.41 -37.54
N ARG A 30 -28.05 2.53 -38.37
CA ARG A 30 -27.65 2.74 -39.78
C ARG A 30 -27.30 4.19 -40.18
N ASN A 31 -26.12 4.68 -39.81
CA ASN A 31 -25.48 5.70 -40.65
C ASN A 31 -24.65 4.99 -41.74
N LYS A 32 -25.26 4.99 -42.93
CA LYS A 32 -24.71 4.50 -44.20
C LYS A 32 -23.33 5.12 -44.42
N ILE A 33 -22.29 4.27 -44.50
CA ILE A 33 -20.93 4.68 -44.84
C ILE A 33 -20.95 5.24 -46.27
N THR A 34 -20.94 6.57 -46.41
CA THR A 34 -20.56 7.24 -47.66
C THR A 34 -19.05 7.42 -47.65
N LYS A 35 -18.36 6.66 -48.51
CA LYS A 35 -16.96 6.89 -48.87
C LYS A 35 -16.84 8.27 -49.52
N ASN A 36 -16.33 9.26 -48.80
CA ASN A 36 -15.72 10.44 -49.41
C ASN A 36 -14.37 10.72 -48.76
N ASN A 37 -13.33 10.29 -49.49
CA ASN A 37 -11.97 10.76 -49.34
C ASN A 37 -11.95 12.25 -49.73
N ARG A 38 -11.70 13.16 -48.79
CA ARG A 38 -10.91 14.40 -48.97
C ARG A 38 -10.87 15.22 -47.68
N LEU A 39 -9.65 15.40 -47.19
CA LEU A 39 -9.12 16.54 -46.42
C LEU A 39 -10.10 17.35 -45.54
N SER A 40 -10.08 17.06 -44.24
CA SER A 40 -10.29 18.08 -43.19
C SER A 40 -9.53 17.67 -41.93
N SER A 41 -8.30 18.17 -41.83
CA SER A 41 -7.43 18.09 -40.66
C SER A 41 -7.89 19.05 -39.56
N SER A 42 -9.00 18.78 -38.86
CA SER A 42 -9.33 19.47 -37.60
C SER A 42 -10.53 18.91 -36.81
N LEU A 43 -10.87 17.62 -36.97
CA LEU A 43 -11.90 16.99 -36.14
C LEU A 43 -11.27 15.94 -35.24
N ASN A 44 -10.97 16.34 -34.01
CA ASN A 44 -10.64 15.46 -32.89
C ASN A 44 -11.80 14.48 -32.64
N THR A 45 -11.92 13.46 -33.48
CA THR A 45 -12.80 12.32 -33.21
C THR A 45 -12.08 11.43 -32.22
N SER A 46 -12.10 11.83 -30.95
CA SER A 46 -11.49 11.09 -29.86
C SER A 46 -12.19 9.75 -29.72
N ARG A 47 -11.52 8.67 -30.14
CA ARG A 47 -11.97 7.29 -29.90
C ARG A 47 -12.05 7.08 -28.39
N SER A 48 -13.24 6.77 -27.87
CA SER A 48 -13.40 6.33 -26.48
C SER A 48 -12.93 4.88 -26.37
N THR A 49 -11.72 4.67 -25.86
CA THR A 49 -11.16 3.33 -25.63
C THR A 49 -11.21 2.99 -24.13
N LYS A 50 -11.53 1.73 -23.82
CA LYS A 50 -11.33 1.21 -22.47
C LYS A 50 -9.83 1.17 -22.18
N ARG A 51 -9.45 1.44 -20.93
CA ARG A 51 -8.05 1.33 -20.52
C ARG A 51 -7.62 -0.12 -20.44
N VAL A 52 -6.45 -0.40 -20.98
CA VAL A 52 -5.81 -1.70 -20.93
C VAL A 52 -4.47 -1.49 -20.23
N ASN A 53 -4.25 -2.21 -19.13
CA ASN A 53 -2.96 -2.24 -18.49
C ASN A 53 -2.02 -3.12 -19.31
N TYR A 54 -0.95 -2.55 -19.86
CA TYR A 54 0.04 -3.28 -20.65
C TYR A 54 1.18 -3.87 -19.79
N SER A 55 1.03 -3.84 -18.46
CA SER A 55 2.01 -4.44 -17.55
C SER A 55 1.87 -5.96 -17.55
N LEU A 56 2.91 -6.67 -17.99
CA LEU A 56 2.94 -8.12 -18.02
C LEU A 56 2.69 -8.71 -16.62
N ALA A 57 3.32 -8.15 -15.59
CA ALA A 57 3.14 -8.62 -14.21
C ALA A 57 1.69 -8.44 -13.72
N ASP A 58 0.99 -7.37 -14.12
CA ASP A 58 -0.43 -7.17 -13.78
C ASP A 58 -1.34 -8.18 -14.50
N LEU A 59 -1.00 -8.54 -15.75
CA LEU A 59 -1.73 -9.56 -16.50
C LEU A 59 -1.52 -10.97 -15.92
N GLU A 60 -0.27 -11.33 -15.62
CA GLU A 60 0.06 -12.60 -15.00
C GLU A 60 -0.56 -12.76 -13.62
N THR A 61 -0.44 -11.74 -12.76
CA THR A 61 -1.03 -11.79 -11.40
C THR A 61 -2.53 -12.02 -11.46
N LYS A 62 -3.26 -11.29 -12.32
CA LYS A 62 -4.70 -11.53 -12.52
C LYS A 62 -5.00 -12.96 -12.96
N LEU A 63 -4.24 -13.52 -13.89
CA LEU A 63 -4.46 -14.88 -14.37
C LEU A 63 -4.18 -15.95 -13.30
N TYR A 64 -3.17 -15.74 -12.46
CA TYR A 64 -2.78 -16.72 -11.44
C TYR A 64 -3.56 -16.59 -10.13
N THR A 65 -4.10 -15.42 -9.78
CA THR A 65 -4.96 -15.27 -8.61
C THR A 65 -6.41 -15.68 -8.89
N THR A 66 -6.94 -15.37 -10.07
CA THR A 66 -8.36 -15.67 -10.40
C THR A 66 -8.64 -17.17 -10.43
N LYS A 67 -7.65 -18.01 -10.81
CA LYS A 67 -7.79 -19.47 -10.79
C LYS A 67 -7.90 -20.08 -9.40
N GLN A 68 -7.51 -19.34 -8.37
CA GLN A 68 -7.53 -19.82 -6.98
C GLN A 68 -8.94 -19.68 -6.38
N ASP A 69 -9.64 -18.60 -6.71
CA ASP A 69 -11.01 -18.33 -6.21
C ASP A 69 -12.09 -19.24 -6.82
N ASP A 70 -11.86 -19.79 -8.03
CA ASP A 70 -12.81 -20.72 -8.68
C ASP A 70 -12.78 -22.13 -8.06
N ASN A 71 -11.69 -22.53 -7.39
CA ASN A 71 -11.58 -23.85 -6.74
C ASN A 71 -12.07 -23.84 -5.28
N ASP A 72 -11.96 -22.71 -4.57
CA ASP A 72 -12.38 -22.60 -3.16
C ASP A 72 -13.89 -22.29 -3.00
N ASN A 73 -14.58 -21.86 -4.06
CA ASN A 73 -16.03 -21.59 -4.01
C ASN A 73 -16.94 -22.83 -4.02
N GLN A 74 -16.39 -24.04 -3.93
CA GLN A 74 -17.18 -25.29 -3.88
C GLN A 74 -17.19 -25.97 -2.50
N GLN A 75 -16.50 -25.42 -1.50
CA GLN A 75 -16.59 -25.85 -0.10
C GLN A 75 -16.66 -24.63 0.81
N ASP A 76 -17.87 -24.09 1.03
CA ASP A 76 -18.34 -23.52 2.30
C ASP A 76 -19.66 -22.77 2.12
N VAL A 77 -20.76 -23.53 1.95
CA VAL A 77 -22.14 -23.00 2.04
C VAL A 77 -22.68 -23.09 3.48
N ASN A 78 -21.83 -23.34 4.47
CA ASN A 78 -22.23 -23.43 5.87
C ASN A 78 -21.35 -22.57 6.79
N ALA A 79 -21.50 -21.24 6.67
CA ALA A 79 -21.09 -20.32 7.73
C ALA A 79 -22.23 -19.34 8.04
N ASN A 80 -22.98 -19.69 9.09
CA ASN A 80 -23.85 -18.80 9.84
C ASN A 80 -23.23 -17.40 10.02
N GLY A 81 -23.92 -16.35 9.55
CA GLY A 81 -24.27 -15.13 10.29
C GLY A 81 -23.25 -14.41 11.18
N GLY A 82 -21.95 -14.65 11.04
CA GLY A 82 -20.90 -13.93 11.76
C GLY A 82 -20.50 -12.70 10.96
N ASN A 83 -20.67 -11.50 11.53
CA ASN A 83 -20.13 -10.27 10.96
C ASN A 83 -18.66 -10.50 10.53
N PRO A 84 -18.27 -10.14 9.28
CA PRO A 84 -16.89 -10.31 8.85
C PRO A 84 -15.99 -9.60 9.86
N THR A 85 -15.03 -10.32 10.41
CA THR A 85 -14.12 -9.74 11.37
C THR A 85 -13.37 -8.61 10.65
N VAL A 86 -13.07 -7.50 11.33
CA VAL A 86 -12.38 -6.35 10.68
C VAL A 86 -11.03 -6.75 10.05
N MET A 87 -10.47 -7.91 10.44
CA MET A 87 -9.33 -8.55 9.78
C MET A 87 -9.61 -8.92 8.32
N ASP A 88 -10.82 -9.35 7.98
CA ASP A 88 -11.24 -9.71 6.62
C ASP A 88 -11.45 -8.48 5.73
N LYS A 89 -11.50 -7.28 6.32
CA LYS A 89 -11.71 -6.02 5.58
C LYS A 89 -10.45 -5.54 4.86
N PHE A 90 -9.27 -5.89 5.35
CA PHE A 90 -8.01 -5.41 4.78
C PHE A 90 -7.16 -6.58 4.31
N THR A 91 -6.80 -6.56 3.03
CA THR A 91 -5.92 -7.60 2.48
C THR A 91 -4.53 -7.53 3.13
N GLN A 92 -3.84 -8.66 3.25
CA GLN A 92 -2.48 -8.70 3.79
C GLN A 92 -1.53 -7.77 3.02
N GLN A 93 -1.72 -7.64 1.71
CA GLN A 93 -0.96 -6.73 0.87
C GLN A 93 -1.19 -5.25 1.24
N GLU A 94 -2.43 -4.87 1.54
CA GLU A 94 -2.77 -3.52 1.99
C GLU A 94 -2.17 -3.21 3.36
N ILE A 95 -2.13 -4.21 4.26
CA ILE A 95 -1.47 -4.09 5.56
C ILE A 95 0.04 -3.86 5.38
N ILE A 96 0.70 -4.62 4.51
CA ILE A 96 2.13 -4.45 4.22
C ILE A 96 2.40 -3.06 3.63
N LYS A 97 1.58 -2.62 2.67
CA LYS A 97 1.66 -1.28 2.08
C LYS A 97 1.47 -0.18 3.13
N SER A 98 0.52 -0.35 4.03
CA SER A 98 0.28 0.59 5.14
C SER A 98 1.47 0.66 6.09
N LYS A 99 2.04 -0.49 6.50
CA LYS A 99 3.22 -0.52 7.38
C LYS A 99 4.45 0.12 6.74
N ARG A 100 4.69 -0.16 5.45
CA ARG A 100 5.75 0.47 4.69
C ARG A 100 5.59 1.99 4.67
N ARG A 101 4.43 2.49 4.25
CA ARG A 101 4.15 3.93 4.20
C ARG A 101 4.26 4.58 5.57
N HIS A 102 3.83 3.88 6.63
CA HIS A 102 3.96 4.38 7.99
C HIS A 102 5.43 4.60 8.38
N MET A 103 6.31 3.62 8.12
CA MET A 103 7.74 3.77 8.42
C MET A 103 8.42 4.81 7.51
N GLU A 104 8.00 4.94 6.25
CA GLU A 104 8.48 6.02 5.36
C GLU A 104 8.12 7.41 5.91
N LEU A 105 6.93 7.57 6.51
CA LEU A 105 6.51 8.83 7.13
C LEU A 105 7.17 9.08 8.50
N ASP A 106 7.56 8.02 9.21
CA ASP A 106 8.28 8.08 10.50
C ASP A 106 9.78 8.37 10.31
N THR A 107 10.29 8.22 9.09
CA THR A 107 11.69 8.49 8.76
C THR A 107 11.93 9.98 8.53
N GLU A 108 12.87 10.56 9.27
CA GLU A 108 13.15 12.01 9.23
C GLU A 108 13.97 12.42 8.00
N ASN A 109 15.00 11.64 7.64
CA ASN A 109 15.92 11.97 6.55
C ASN A 109 15.57 11.23 5.26
N GLN A 110 15.64 11.94 4.14
CA GLN A 110 15.42 11.36 2.81
C GLN A 110 16.43 10.24 2.46
N SER A 111 17.66 10.31 2.98
CA SER A 111 18.69 9.28 2.76
C SER A 111 18.33 7.95 3.38
N ASP A 112 17.56 7.96 4.46
CA ASP A 112 17.31 6.79 5.30
C ASP A 112 16.10 6.00 4.78
N LEU A 113 15.33 6.57 3.85
CA LEU A 113 14.17 5.94 3.22
C LEU A 113 14.53 4.66 2.46
N SER A 114 15.76 4.53 1.95
CA SER A 114 16.18 3.29 1.28
C SER A 114 16.38 2.11 2.22
N ASP A 115 16.55 2.36 3.52
CA ASP A 115 16.77 1.32 4.52
C ASP A 115 15.46 0.79 5.13
N VAL A 116 14.36 1.52 4.93
CA VAL A 116 13.02 1.21 5.43
C VAL A 116 12.54 -0.20 5.01
N PRO A 117 12.65 -0.64 3.73
CA PRO A 117 12.21 -1.98 3.33
C PRO A 117 13.00 -3.10 4.04
N MET A 118 14.29 -2.88 4.30
CA MET A 118 15.14 -3.84 5.00
C MET A 118 14.72 -3.99 6.47
N MET A 119 14.47 -2.87 7.16
CA MET A 119 13.95 -2.90 8.52
C MET A 119 12.57 -3.56 8.60
N LEU A 120 11.69 -3.28 7.63
CA LEU A 120 10.35 -3.87 7.59
C LEU A 120 10.41 -5.37 7.41
N SER A 121 11.31 -5.84 6.54
CA SER A 121 11.55 -7.27 6.31
C SER A 121 11.93 -7.99 7.60
N ALA A 122 12.81 -7.39 8.40
CA ALA A 122 13.27 -7.99 9.63
C ALA A 122 12.25 -8.01 10.77
N LEU A 123 11.38 -7.00 10.83
CA LEU A 123 10.29 -6.89 11.79
C LEU A 123 9.11 -7.80 11.44
N THR A 124 8.81 -7.94 10.14
CA THR A 124 7.65 -8.73 9.67
C THR A 124 7.99 -10.18 9.35
N GLY A 125 9.27 -10.51 9.17
CA GLY A 125 9.73 -11.83 8.71
C GLY A 125 9.46 -12.08 7.22
N ILE A 126 8.87 -11.13 6.50
CA ILE A 126 8.62 -11.23 5.06
C ILE A 126 9.91 -10.90 4.33
N LYS A 127 10.28 -11.72 3.33
CA LYS A 127 11.49 -11.46 2.52
C LYS A 127 11.42 -10.09 1.87
N ARG A 128 12.53 -9.34 1.91
CA ARG A 128 12.66 -8.01 1.30
C ARG A 128 12.16 -7.97 -0.14
N ASP A 129 12.51 -8.96 -0.95
CA ASP A 129 12.14 -9.03 -2.37
C ASP A 129 10.62 -9.11 -2.60
N LYS A 130 9.85 -9.58 -1.59
CA LYS A 130 8.38 -9.59 -1.64
C LYS A 130 7.77 -8.25 -1.22
N ILE A 131 8.52 -7.43 -0.48
CA ILE A 131 8.11 -6.09 -0.01
C ILE A 131 8.50 -5.02 -1.05
N GLU A 132 9.60 -5.26 -1.76
CA GLU A 132 10.21 -4.33 -2.69
C GLU A 132 10.35 -4.99 -4.07
N SER A 133 9.44 -4.65 -4.99
CA SER A 133 9.43 -5.15 -6.37
C SER A 133 10.36 -4.37 -7.31
N ASN A 134 10.84 -3.20 -6.87
CA ASN A 134 11.81 -2.38 -7.61
C ASN A 134 13.18 -2.56 -6.99
N GLY A 135 14.05 -3.32 -7.65
CA GLY A 135 15.43 -3.58 -7.23
C GLY A 135 16.30 -2.32 -7.22
N GLY A 136 16.15 -1.47 -6.21
CA GLY A 136 17.07 -0.39 -5.89
C GLY A 136 18.36 -0.96 -5.32
N ALA A 137 19.47 -0.80 -6.05
CA ALA A 137 20.79 -1.26 -5.65
C ALA A 137 21.19 -0.72 -4.26
N ILE A 138 21.65 -1.65 -3.41
CA ILE A 138 22.14 -1.41 -2.06
C ILE A 138 23.34 -0.46 -2.11
N ARG A 139 23.16 0.77 -1.63
CA ARG A 139 24.29 1.59 -1.16
C ARG A 139 24.17 1.75 0.35
N SER A 140 24.52 0.70 1.08
CA SER A 140 24.74 0.77 2.53
C SER A 140 26.00 1.59 2.82
N LYS A 141 25.86 2.92 2.79
CA LYS A 141 26.88 3.85 3.31
C LYS A 141 26.60 4.23 4.77
N ASN A 142 26.03 3.34 5.58
CA ASN A 142 25.88 3.59 7.02
C ASN A 142 27.18 3.25 7.75
N LYS A 143 28.25 3.95 7.40
CA LYS A 143 29.36 4.17 8.34
C LYS A 143 28.98 5.40 9.13
N PHE A 144 28.35 5.19 10.30
CA PHE A 144 28.26 6.25 11.29
C PHE A 144 29.70 6.64 11.67
N GLU A 145 30.17 7.75 11.10
CA GLU A 145 31.47 8.32 11.40
C GLU A 145 31.24 9.53 12.29
N MET A 146 31.47 9.32 13.59
CA MET A 146 31.43 10.43 14.54
C MET A 146 32.46 11.48 14.09
N PRO A 147 32.05 12.74 13.83
CA PRO A 147 32.97 13.76 13.38
C PRO A 147 34.10 13.92 14.39
N LYS A 148 35.36 13.84 13.94
CA LYS A 148 36.54 13.97 14.81
C LYS A 148 36.55 15.28 15.60
N ASN A 149 35.85 16.30 15.07
CA ASN A 149 35.71 17.62 15.66
C ASN A 149 34.73 17.67 16.83
N ILE A 150 33.90 16.65 17.07
CA ILE A 150 33.05 16.58 18.26
C ILE A 150 33.91 16.55 19.54
N HIS A 151 35.15 16.09 19.45
CA HIS A 151 36.08 16.13 20.57
C HIS A 151 36.53 17.53 20.95
N LEU A 152 36.43 18.48 20.01
CA LEU A 152 36.77 19.88 20.23
C LEU A 152 35.62 20.63 20.89
N SER A 153 34.36 20.23 20.67
CA SER A 153 33.20 20.91 21.28
C SER A 153 33.07 20.68 22.78
N TYR A 154 33.53 19.54 23.32
CA TYR A 154 33.52 19.27 24.78
C TYR A 154 34.82 19.62 25.51
N ARG A 155 35.84 20.12 24.79
CA ARG A 155 37.17 20.41 25.36
C ARG A 155 37.19 21.59 26.35
N SER A 156 36.12 22.36 26.41
CA SER A 156 35.88 23.42 27.40
C SER A 156 35.87 22.89 28.84
N THR A 157 35.53 21.61 29.03
CA THR A 157 35.65 20.92 30.32
C THR A 157 36.76 19.87 30.24
N LYS A 158 37.79 19.96 31.10
CA LYS A 158 38.86 18.95 31.15
C LYS A 158 38.26 17.60 31.56
N PRO A 159 38.34 16.56 30.71
CA PRO A 159 37.90 15.23 31.12
C PRO A 159 38.81 14.69 32.24
N PRO A 160 38.26 13.88 33.17
CA PRO A 160 39.05 13.30 34.24
C PRO A 160 40.17 12.39 33.70
N PRO A 161 41.29 12.25 34.44
CA PRO A 161 42.44 11.47 33.97
C PRO A 161 42.06 9.99 33.76
N PRO A 162 42.37 9.40 32.60
CA PRO A 162 41.97 8.03 32.29
C PRO A 162 42.82 7.03 33.09
N ARG A 163 42.22 6.35 34.08
CA ARG A 163 42.83 5.18 34.72
C ARG A 163 42.49 3.93 33.93
N ARG A 164 43.46 3.38 33.17
CA ARG A 164 43.25 2.17 32.37
C ARG A 164 44.05 1.00 32.97
N LYS A 165 43.37 -0.12 33.22
CA LYS A 165 43.98 -1.41 33.55
C LYS A 165 43.70 -2.38 32.41
N ASN A 166 44.70 -3.14 31.95
CA ASN A 166 44.49 -4.12 30.88
C ASN A 166 43.83 -5.38 31.46
N THR A 167 42.52 -5.51 31.24
CA THR A 167 41.73 -6.69 31.64
C THR A 167 40.80 -7.09 30.50
N ASN A 168 40.33 -8.34 30.50
CA ASN A 168 39.36 -8.84 29.52
C ASN A 168 38.08 -7.99 29.48
N ARG A 169 37.69 -7.42 30.63
CA ARG A 169 36.56 -6.47 30.72
C ARG A 169 36.81 -5.20 29.91
N VAL A 170 38.05 -4.69 29.89
CA VAL A 170 38.41 -3.51 29.08
C VAL A 170 38.41 -3.85 27.58
N VAL A 171 38.74 -5.09 27.20
CA VAL A 171 38.60 -5.54 25.80
C VAL A 171 37.12 -5.58 25.39
N ALA A 172 36.25 -6.14 26.24
CA ALA A 172 34.80 -6.13 26.02
C ALA A 172 34.25 -4.69 25.94
N LEU A 173 34.65 -3.81 26.86
CA LEU A 173 34.27 -2.38 26.82
C LEU A 173 34.71 -1.70 25.52
N LYS A 174 35.95 -1.93 25.05
CA LYS A 174 36.41 -1.41 23.76
C LYS A 174 35.58 -1.93 22.59
N LYS A 175 35.17 -3.20 22.61
CA LYS A 175 34.31 -3.79 21.57
C LYS A 175 32.90 -3.19 21.60
N THR A 176 32.34 -2.97 22.79
CA THR A 176 31.01 -2.37 22.95
C THR A 176 31.01 -0.91 22.53
N LEU A 177 31.97 -0.11 23.00
CA LEU A 177 32.07 1.33 22.71
C LEU A 177 32.43 1.62 21.25
N SER A 178 33.12 0.70 20.57
CA SER A 178 33.48 0.87 19.16
C SER A 178 32.48 0.23 18.19
N SER A 179 31.35 -0.29 18.69
CA SER A 179 30.33 -0.89 17.82
C SER A 179 29.75 0.13 16.86
N ARG A 180 29.73 -0.21 15.56
CA ARG A 180 29.09 0.55 14.48
C ARG A 180 28.02 -0.28 13.78
N ARG A 181 27.45 -1.26 14.49
CA ARG A 181 26.46 -2.19 13.93
C ARG A 181 25.08 -1.52 13.92
N PRO A 182 24.31 -1.62 12.82
CA PRO A 182 22.93 -1.14 12.81
C PRO A 182 22.04 -2.04 13.66
N LEU A 183 20.86 -1.54 14.03
CA LEU A 183 19.88 -2.25 14.86
C LEU A 183 19.52 -3.63 14.28
N GLN A 184 19.44 -3.72 12.95
CA GLN A 184 19.21 -4.96 12.21
C GLN A 184 20.10 -6.12 12.66
N ASN A 185 21.40 -5.86 12.80
CA ASN A 185 22.36 -6.89 13.20
C ASN A 185 22.12 -7.40 14.62
N TYR A 186 21.54 -6.57 15.49
CA TYR A 186 21.20 -6.98 16.86
C TYR A 186 19.95 -7.86 16.87
N TRP A 187 18.99 -7.61 15.98
CA TRP A 187 17.80 -8.46 15.83
C TRP A 187 18.15 -9.87 15.37
N ASP A 188 19.13 -10.01 14.48
CA ASP A 188 19.57 -11.32 13.98
C ASP A 188 20.31 -12.13 15.05
N THR A 189 20.91 -11.45 16.05
CA THR A 189 21.60 -12.10 17.18
C THR A 189 20.69 -12.43 18.37
N LEU A 190 19.46 -11.91 18.38
CA LEU A 190 18.54 -12.11 19.48
C LEU A 190 17.82 -13.46 19.35
N ASP A 191 17.60 -14.13 20.48
CA ASP A 191 16.81 -15.37 20.50
C ASP A 191 15.38 -15.14 19.99
N GLN A 192 14.82 -16.15 19.31
CA GLN A 192 13.51 -16.07 18.67
C GLN A 192 12.39 -15.83 19.69
N VAL A 193 12.48 -16.42 20.88
CA VAL A 193 11.49 -16.21 21.96
C VAL A 193 11.50 -14.76 22.40
N ASN A 194 12.68 -14.22 22.72
CA ASN A 194 12.83 -12.82 23.13
C ASN A 194 12.37 -11.85 22.02
N LYS A 195 12.71 -12.14 20.76
CA LYS A 195 12.24 -11.36 19.61
C LYS A 195 10.70 -11.34 19.53
N SER A 196 10.06 -12.49 19.74
CA SER A 196 8.60 -12.62 19.69
C SER A 196 7.90 -11.86 20.83
N ILE A 197 8.46 -11.92 22.03
CA ILE A 197 7.91 -11.23 23.20
C ILE A 197 7.98 -9.72 23.00
N ILE A 198 9.14 -9.20 22.56
CA ILE A 198 9.38 -7.77 22.40
C ILE A 198 8.56 -7.18 21.25
N TYR A 199 8.49 -7.85 20.09
CA TYR A 199 7.90 -7.25 18.88
C TYR A 199 6.50 -7.75 18.52
N HIS A 200 6.11 -8.97 18.90
CA HIS A 200 4.84 -9.57 18.49
C HIS A 200 3.81 -9.71 19.62
N ASN A 201 4.24 -9.66 20.88
CA ASN A 201 3.32 -9.80 22.02
C ASN A 201 2.83 -8.46 22.59
N VAL A 202 3.50 -7.35 22.28
CA VAL A 202 3.14 -6.02 22.77
C VAL A 202 1.90 -5.45 22.07
N THR A 203 1.63 -5.88 20.83
CA THR A 203 0.50 -5.37 20.06
C THR A 203 -0.83 -5.96 20.52
N ASN A 204 -1.90 -5.17 20.42
CA ASN A 204 -3.25 -5.62 20.79
C ASN A 204 -3.72 -6.74 19.86
N LYS A 205 -4.02 -7.92 20.45
CA LYS A 205 -4.52 -9.10 19.74
C LYS A 205 -6.04 -9.23 19.73
N LYS A 206 -6.72 -8.61 20.71
CA LYS A 206 -8.18 -8.74 20.92
C LYS A 206 -8.97 -7.62 20.25
N PHE A 207 -8.49 -6.39 20.36
CA PHE A 207 -9.20 -5.20 19.90
C PHE A 207 -8.48 -4.58 18.71
N PHE A 208 -9.05 -4.76 17.52
CA PHE A 208 -8.55 -4.13 16.30
C PHE A 208 -9.08 -2.70 16.12
N LYS A 209 -10.36 -2.51 16.42
CA LYS A 209 -11.00 -1.20 16.34
C LYS A 209 -12.18 -1.15 17.31
N VAL A 210 -12.17 -0.15 18.18
CA VAL A 210 -13.27 0.12 19.13
C VAL A 210 -14.05 1.38 18.72
N LEU A 211 -13.34 2.39 18.23
CA LEU A 211 -13.93 3.66 17.79
C LEU A 211 -14.53 3.54 16.37
N PRO A 212 -15.54 4.35 16.02
CA PRO A 212 -16.09 4.35 14.66
C PRO A 212 -15.06 4.78 13.61
N PHE A 213 -15.25 4.32 12.37
CA PHE A 213 -14.46 4.76 11.23
C PHE A 213 -14.98 6.08 10.70
N ILE A 214 -14.07 7.03 10.50
CA ILE A 214 -14.38 8.30 9.84
C ILE A 214 -13.74 8.25 8.47
N THR A 215 -14.57 8.28 7.43
CA THR A 215 -14.10 8.42 6.05
C THR A 215 -14.13 9.89 5.67
N ILE A 216 -13.01 10.39 5.13
CA ILE A 216 -12.86 11.80 4.76
C ILE A 216 -12.30 11.93 3.35
N CYS A 217 -12.45 13.11 2.77
CA CYS A 217 -11.82 13.44 1.49
C CYS A 217 -10.30 13.36 1.59
N SER A 218 -9.68 12.65 0.65
CA SER A 218 -8.22 12.49 0.54
C SER A 218 -7.45 13.78 0.18
N VAL A 219 -8.16 14.85 -0.20
CA VAL A 219 -7.55 16.12 -0.62
C VAL A 219 -7.67 17.17 0.49
N CYS A 220 -8.88 17.44 0.99
CA CYS A 220 -9.12 18.51 1.97
C CYS A 220 -9.57 18.03 3.36
N GLY A 221 -9.81 16.72 3.54
CA GLY A 221 -10.30 16.17 4.81
C GLY A 221 -11.77 16.45 5.13
N GLY A 222 -12.54 17.04 4.21
CA GLY A 222 -13.98 17.24 4.37
C GLY A 222 -14.76 15.92 4.44
N TYR A 223 -15.82 15.88 5.25
CA TYR A 223 -16.69 14.72 5.42
C TYR A 223 -18.05 14.86 4.70
N ASP A 224 -18.37 16.06 4.22
CA ASP A 224 -19.59 16.31 3.45
C ASP A 224 -19.47 15.79 2.01
N SER A 225 -20.56 15.25 1.46
CA SER A 225 -20.68 14.85 0.05
C SER A 225 -19.57 13.92 -0.45
N ILE A 226 -19.25 12.87 0.32
CA ILE A 226 -18.19 11.92 -0.04
C ILE A 226 -18.62 11.04 -1.23
N SER A 227 -17.87 11.17 -2.33
CA SER A 227 -17.96 10.29 -3.50
C SER A 227 -16.65 9.53 -3.70
N SER A 228 -16.68 8.33 -4.28
CA SER A 228 -15.47 7.58 -4.64
C SER A 228 -15.09 7.78 -6.10
N CYS A 229 -13.81 8.04 -6.35
CA CYS A 229 -13.24 8.10 -7.69
C CYS A 229 -13.43 6.77 -8.42
N VAL A 230 -13.88 6.81 -9.68
CA VAL A 230 -14.16 5.62 -10.50
C VAL A 230 -12.89 4.80 -10.78
N GLN A 231 -11.72 5.45 -10.87
CA GLN A 231 -10.48 4.81 -11.32
C GLN A 231 -9.68 4.21 -10.17
N CYS A 232 -9.58 4.91 -9.04
CA CYS A 232 -8.74 4.51 -7.92
C CYS A 232 -9.51 4.29 -6.61
N GLY A 233 -10.83 4.51 -6.58
CA GLY A 233 -11.67 4.35 -5.39
C GLY A 233 -11.49 5.42 -4.29
N SER A 234 -10.59 6.40 -4.49
CA SER A 234 -10.31 7.41 -3.46
C SER A 234 -11.51 8.32 -3.17
N LYS A 235 -11.67 8.75 -1.91
CA LYS A 235 -12.79 9.57 -1.46
C LYS A 235 -12.56 11.07 -1.76
N ILE A 236 -13.54 11.70 -2.40
CA ILE A 236 -13.50 13.07 -2.93
C ILE A 236 -14.84 13.77 -2.62
N CYS A 237 -14.80 15.00 -2.11
CA CYS A 237 -15.98 15.76 -1.68
C CYS A 237 -16.47 16.82 -2.68
N SER A 238 -15.60 17.32 -3.56
CA SER A 238 -15.92 18.45 -4.46
C SER A 238 -15.25 18.32 -5.82
N LEU A 239 -15.79 19.04 -6.82
CA LEU A 239 -15.23 19.07 -8.17
C LEU A 239 -13.81 19.66 -8.21
N ARG A 240 -13.50 20.64 -7.35
CA ARG A 240 -12.14 21.17 -7.22
C ARG A 240 -11.16 20.10 -6.72
N CYS A 241 -11.58 19.31 -5.73
CA CYS A 241 -10.79 18.18 -5.23
C CYS A 241 -10.66 17.08 -6.29
N PHE A 242 -11.69 16.89 -7.13
CA PHE A 242 -11.65 15.93 -8.23
C PHE A 242 -10.62 16.31 -9.30
N ASN A 243 -10.57 17.57 -9.71
CA ASN A 243 -9.60 18.04 -10.69
C ASN A 243 -8.16 17.89 -10.17
N LEU A 244 -7.90 18.35 -8.95
CA LEU A 244 -6.58 18.24 -8.32
C LEU A 244 -6.16 16.77 -8.11
N HIS A 245 -7.12 15.90 -7.77
CA HIS A 245 -6.90 14.46 -7.67
C HIS A 245 -6.47 13.86 -9.02
N ASN A 246 -7.15 14.21 -10.11
CA ASN A 246 -6.88 13.70 -11.45
C ASN A 246 -5.51 14.13 -12.01
N GLU A 247 -4.97 15.23 -11.51
CA GLU A 247 -3.66 15.76 -11.92
C GLU A 247 -2.50 15.13 -11.13
N THR A 248 -2.65 14.97 -9.81
CA THR A 248 -1.50 14.69 -8.93
C THR A 248 -1.56 13.34 -8.21
N ARG A 249 -2.74 12.75 -8.05
CA ARG A 249 -2.96 11.60 -7.14
C ARG A 249 -3.58 10.38 -7.80
N CYS A 250 -4.24 10.53 -8.95
CA CYS A 250 -4.86 9.41 -9.67
C CYS A 250 -3.82 8.63 -10.48
N LEU A 251 -3.25 7.58 -9.89
CA LEU A 251 -2.24 6.73 -10.54
C LEU A 251 -2.83 5.79 -11.62
N HIS A 252 -4.12 5.47 -11.55
CA HIS A 252 -4.80 4.60 -12.50
C HIS A 252 -5.53 5.39 -13.61
N ARG A 253 -4.96 6.53 -14.03
CA ARG A 253 -5.44 7.35 -15.17
C ARG A 253 -5.04 6.76 -16.54
#